data_AF-A0A1H7QQP8-F1
#
_entry.id   AF-A0A1H7QQP8-F1
#
_cell.length_a   1.000
_cell.length_b   1.000
_cell.length_c   1.000
_cell.angle_alpha   90.00
_cell.angle_beta   90.00
_cell.angle_gamma   90.00
#
_symmetry.space_group_name_H-M   'P 1'
#
loop_
_entity.id
_entity.type
_entity.pdbx_description
1 polymer ?
#
loop_
_entity_poly.entity_id
_entity_poly.type
_entity_poly.pdbx_seq_one_letter_code
_entity_poly.pdbx_strand_id
1 'polypeptide(L)'
;MSDRFLRAWRGGRASRRARWVAAGYVVGFGEGTCSHAYSLCTGGIHAFSRAPVPIQVVFHAMLALDVLAVVLTVRASPAAPPLAAFAISADAFGNWWTQAGNVVRHPLDYLAPFGLLPITLFGVFVLATAIPLHRALAAPPSAAGQTPEQLV
;
A
#
# COMPACT_ATOMS: atom_id res chain seq x y z
N MET A 1 -18.33 16.55 0.73
CA MET A 1 -17.35 15.62 0.11
C MET A 1 -17.42 14.18 0.67
N SER A 2 -18.18 13.93 1.74
CA SER A 2 -18.36 12.63 2.43
C SER A 2 -19.26 11.61 1.71
N ASP A 3 -20.11 12.09 0.80
CA ASP A 3 -21.28 11.34 0.32
C ASP A 3 -21.01 10.37 -0.84
N ARG A 4 -19.98 10.63 -1.67
CA ARG A 4 -19.51 9.66 -2.67
C ARG A 4 -18.64 8.57 -2.04
N PHE A 5 -17.91 8.95 -1.00
CA PHE A 5 -17.00 8.08 -0.25
C PHE A 5 -17.73 6.92 0.41
N LEU A 6 -18.75 7.25 1.21
CA LEU A 6 -19.58 6.25 1.88
C LEU A 6 -20.41 5.44 0.88
N ARG A 7 -20.86 6.02 -0.24
CA ARG A 7 -21.61 5.29 -1.28
C ARG A 7 -20.78 4.30 -2.09
N ALA A 8 -19.47 4.52 -2.26
CA ALA A 8 -18.60 3.54 -2.90
C ALA A 8 -18.42 2.29 -2.03
N TRP A 9 -18.24 2.49 -0.72
CA TRP A 9 -17.98 1.42 0.25
C TRP A 9 -19.22 0.75 0.85
N ARG A 10 -20.30 1.51 1.10
CA ARG A 10 -21.56 1.01 1.67
C ARG A 10 -22.56 0.54 0.60
N GLY A 11 -22.47 1.05 -0.63
CA GLY A 11 -23.41 0.75 -1.71
C GLY A 11 -23.25 -0.63 -2.38
N GLY A 12 -22.61 -1.60 -1.72
CA GLY A 12 -22.51 -2.98 -2.22
C GLY A 12 -21.59 -3.24 -3.42
N ARG A 13 -20.87 -2.22 -3.92
CA ARG A 13 -20.05 -2.34 -5.16
C ARG A 13 -18.80 -3.21 -5.04
N ALA A 14 -18.14 -3.20 -3.88
CA ALA A 14 -16.95 -4.00 -3.64
C ALA A 14 -17.28 -5.21 -2.77
N SER A 15 -16.84 -6.40 -3.20
CA SER A 15 -17.01 -7.64 -2.43
C SER A 15 -16.42 -7.47 -1.02
N ARG A 16 -16.98 -8.18 -0.03
CA ARG A 16 -16.45 -8.18 1.35
C ARG A 16 -14.94 -8.48 1.37
N ARG A 17 -14.46 -9.36 0.47
CA ARG A 17 -13.03 -9.66 0.31
C ARG A 17 -12.23 -8.45 -0.15
N ALA A 18 -12.66 -7.75 -1.20
CA ALA A 18 -11.97 -6.54 -1.69
C ALA A 18 -11.88 -5.46 -0.61
N ARG A 19 -12.92 -5.33 0.23
CA ARG A 19 -12.94 -4.41 1.36
C ARG A 19 -11.88 -4.74 2.42
N TRP A 20 -11.74 -6.01 2.77
CA TRP A 20 -10.71 -6.45 3.72
C TRP A 20 -9.30 -6.31 3.15
N VAL A 21 -9.10 -6.63 1.87
CA VAL A 21 -7.81 -6.41 1.21
C VAL A 21 -7.44 -4.92 1.23
N ALA A 22 -8.36 -4.04 0.82
CA ALA A 22 -8.14 -2.61 0.85
C ALA A 22 -7.92 -2.07 2.28
N ALA A 23 -8.58 -2.62 3.30
CA ALA A 23 -8.27 -2.29 4.69
C ALA A 23 -6.83 -2.69 5.06
N GLY A 24 -6.35 -3.85 4.62
CA GLY A 24 -4.97 -4.27 4.78
C GLY A 24 -3.97 -3.30 4.14
N TYR A 25 -4.27 -2.79 2.94
CA TYR A 25 -3.46 -1.74 2.29
C TYR A 25 -3.42 -0.48 3.15
N VAL A 26 -4.57 0.01 3.62
CA VAL A 26 -4.65 1.22 4.45
C VAL A 26 -3.85 1.08 5.74
N VAL A 27 -3.93 -0.07 6.40
CA VAL A 27 -3.18 -0.32 7.63
C VAL A 27 -1.68 -0.37 7.35
N GLY A 28 -1.23 -1.17 6.38
CA GLY A 28 0.20 -1.33 6.11
C GLY A 28 0.87 -0.06 5.58
N PHE A 29 0.26 0.64 4.62
CA PHE A 29 0.80 1.94 4.16
C PHE A 29 0.64 3.04 5.20
N GLY A 30 -0.37 2.97 6.07
CA GLY A 30 -0.51 3.89 7.21
C GLY A 30 0.62 3.72 8.24
N GLU A 31 0.98 2.48 8.55
CA GLU A 31 2.14 2.15 9.37
C GLU A 31 3.44 2.64 8.71
N GLY A 32 3.63 2.36 7.41
CA GLY A 32 4.77 2.85 6.61
C GLY A 32 4.88 4.38 6.66
N THR A 33 3.76 5.09 6.47
CA THR A 33 3.69 6.55 6.59
C THR A 33 4.22 7.02 7.94
N CYS A 34 3.78 6.40 9.03
CA CYS A 34 4.22 6.77 10.38
C CYS A 34 5.71 6.50 10.58
N SER A 35 6.22 5.38 10.08
CA SER A 35 7.65 5.02 10.14
C SER A 35 8.53 5.99 9.36
N HIS A 36 8.14 6.33 8.12
CA HIS A 36 8.86 7.29 7.28
C HIS A 36 8.80 8.71 7.86
N ALA A 37 7.64 9.13 8.35
CA ALA A 37 7.50 10.42 9.03
C ALA A 37 8.38 10.49 10.28
N TYR A 38 8.37 9.45 11.13
CA TYR A 38 9.24 9.38 12.30
C TYR A 38 10.72 9.46 11.94
N SER A 39 11.16 8.75 10.90
CA SER A 39 12.53 8.78 10.42
C SER A 39 12.94 10.18 9.93
N LEU A 40 12.07 10.85 9.19
CA LEU A 40 12.32 12.22 8.71
C LEU A 40 12.27 13.26 9.83
N CYS A 41 11.37 13.11 10.81
CA CYS A 41 11.31 14.00 11.96
C CYS A 41 12.56 13.88 12.86
N THR A 42 13.13 12.68 12.98
CA THR A 42 14.29 12.43 13.84
C THR A 42 15.63 12.66 13.14
N GLY A 43 15.73 12.38 11.83
CA GLY A 43 16.96 12.46 11.06
C GLY A 43 17.01 13.58 10.00
N GLY A 44 15.90 14.27 9.74
CA GLY A 44 15.80 15.27 8.68
C GLY A 44 16.18 14.71 7.31
N ILE A 45 16.89 15.52 6.52
CA ILE A 45 17.43 15.12 5.20
C ILE A 45 18.49 14.01 5.29
N HIS A 46 19.01 13.73 6.49
CA HIS A 46 20.04 12.72 6.72
C HIS A 46 19.48 11.40 7.26
N ALA A 47 18.15 11.28 7.37
CA ALA A 47 17.47 10.09 7.91
C ALA A 47 17.96 8.78 7.27
N PHE A 48 18.28 8.81 5.97
CA PHE A 48 18.71 7.65 5.20
C PHE A 48 20.17 7.69 4.76
N SER A 49 21.00 8.54 5.36
CA SER A 49 22.39 8.81 4.94
C SER A 49 23.31 7.58 4.86
N ARG A 50 22.95 6.47 5.51
CA ARG A 50 23.69 5.19 5.46
C ARG A 50 23.45 4.39 4.17
N ALA A 51 22.44 4.73 3.38
CA ALA A 51 22.13 4.04 2.13
C ALA A 51 22.81 4.73 0.93
N PRO A 52 23.05 4.03 -0.19
CA PRO A 52 23.43 4.67 -1.45
C PRO A 52 22.42 5.74 -1.89
N VAL A 53 22.89 6.82 -2.51
CA VAL A 53 22.07 8.00 -2.90
C VAL A 53 20.75 7.61 -3.62
N PRO A 54 20.71 6.67 -4.59
CA PRO A 54 19.44 6.29 -5.21
C PRO A 54 18.41 5.74 -4.22
N ILE A 55 18.84 4.94 -3.24
CA ILE A 55 17.95 4.38 -2.21
C ILE A 55 17.50 5.48 -1.24
N GLN A 56 18.36 6.46 -0.94
CA GLN A 56 17.96 7.60 -0.13
C GLN A 56 16.82 8.37 -0.78
N VAL A 57 16.91 8.65 -2.09
CA VAL A 57 15.84 9.34 -2.83
C VAL A 57 14.53 8.55 -2.77
N VAL A 58 14.60 7.23 -2.96
CA VAL A 58 13.44 6.34 -2.84
C VAL A 58 12.81 6.45 -1.45
N PHE A 59 13.60 6.33 -0.37
CA PHE A 59 13.07 6.39 0.99
C PHE A 59 12.51 7.78 1.37
N HIS A 60 13.09 8.87 0.88
CA HIS A 60 12.49 10.19 1.04
C HIS A 60 11.14 10.30 0.32
N ALA A 61 11.01 9.68 -0.87
CA ALA A 61 9.75 9.67 -1.61
C ALA A 61 8.68 8.77 -0.98
N MET A 62 9.07 7.77 -0.16
CA MET A 62 8.12 6.81 0.42
C MET A 62 7.05 7.47 1.29
N LEU A 63 7.39 8.50 2.07
CA LEU A 63 6.38 9.22 2.85
C LEU A 63 5.22 9.70 1.96
N ALA A 64 5.53 10.29 0.80
CA ALA A 64 4.52 10.78 -0.12
C ALA A 64 3.77 9.62 -0.82
N LEU A 65 4.48 8.56 -1.19
CA LEU A 65 3.89 7.39 -1.86
C LEU A 65 2.95 6.61 -0.94
N ASP A 66 3.30 6.44 0.33
CA ASP A 66 2.46 5.76 1.33
C ASP A 66 1.18 6.53 1.57
N VAL A 67 1.27 7.85 1.80
CA VAL A 67 0.10 8.72 1.98
C VAL A 67 -0.79 8.65 0.74
N LEU A 68 -0.20 8.70 -0.46
CA LEU A 68 -0.96 8.62 -1.70
C LEU A 68 -1.63 7.24 -1.87
N ALA A 69 -0.95 6.15 -1.54
CA ALA A 69 -1.51 4.80 -1.56
C ALA A 69 -2.69 4.67 -0.60
N VAL A 70 -2.56 5.19 0.63
CA VAL A 70 -3.66 5.24 1.61
C VAL A 70 -4.84 6.04 1.05
N VAL A 71 -4.60 7.27 0.59
CA VAL A 71 -5.66 8.16 0.09
C VAL A 71 -6.38 7.54 -1.11
N LEU A 72 -5.66 6.98 -2.08
CA LEU A 72 -6.27 6.35 -3.24
C LEU A 72 -7.07 5.10 -2.87
N THR A 73 -6.56 4.28 -1.93
CA THR A 73 -7.24 3.07 -1.46
C THR A 73 -8.52 3.42 -0.71
N VAL A 74 -8.44 4.39 0.20
CA VAL A 74 -9.56 4.98 0.94
C VAL A 74 -10.62 5.44 -0.07
N ARG A 75 -10.21 6.17 -1.12
CA ARG A 75 -11.09 6.64 -2.20
C ARG A 75 -11.59 5.54 -3.16
N ALA A 76 -11.23 4.28 -2.93
CA ALA A 76 -11.56 3.15 -3.80
C ALA A 76 -11.14 3.39 -5.26
N SER A 77 -10.01 4.07 -5.47
CA SER A 77 -9.49 4.40 -6.80
C SER A 77 -8.87 3.15 -7.46
N PRO A 78 -9.15 2.86 -8.74
CA PRO A 78 -8.50 1.77 -9.47
C PRO A 78 -6.99 2.00 -9.65
N ALA A 79 -6.50 3.23 -9.47
CA ALA A 79 -5.07 3.53 -9.47
C ALA A 79 -4.35 3.14 -8.18
N ALA A 80 -5.08 2.83 -7.09
CA ALA A 80 -4.46 2.53 -5.81
C ALA A 80 -3.61 1.24 -5.84
N PRO A 81 -4.10 0.10 -6.36
CA PRO A 81 -3.33 -1.15 -6.34
C PRO A 81 -2.01 -1.14 -7.12
N PRO A 82 -1.92 -0.59 -8.36
CA PRO A 82 -0.64 -0.53 -9.06
C PRO A 82 0.35 0.43 -8.39
N LEU A 83 -0.11 1.58 -7.87
CA LEU A 83 0.76 2.49 -7.12
C LEU A 83 1.31 1.81 -5.86
N ALA A 84 0.43 1.16 -5.09
CA ALA A 84 0.80 0.40 -3.90
C ALA A 84 1.82 -0.70 -4.22
N ALA A 85 1.60 -1.47 -5.29
CA ALA A 85 2.53 -2.50 -5.74
C ALA A 85 3.91 -1.91 -6.09
N PHE A 86 3.95 -0.76 -6.77
CA PHE A 86 5.20 -0.05 -7.05
C PHE A 86 5.90 0.42 -5.77
N ALA A 87 5.18 1.12 -4.89
CA ALA A 87 5.73 1.66 -3.65
C ALA A 87 6.32 0.56 -2.76
N ILE A 88 5.55 -0.51 -2.48
CA ILE A 88 6.03 -1.59 -1.61
C ILE A 88 7.18 -2.39 -2.24
N SER A 89 7.23 -2.49 -3.57
CA SER A 89 8.35 -3.15 -4.24
C SER A 89 9.63 -2.34 -4.09
N ALA A 90 9.55 -1.01 -4.27
CA ALA A 90 10.68 -0.12 -4.10
C ALA A 90 11.17 -0.08 -2.64
N ASP A 91 10.22 -0.03 -1.69
CA ASP A 91 10.51 -0.03 -0.26
C ASP A 91 11.15 -1.35 0.21
N ALA A 92 10.54 -2.49 -0.15
CA ALA A 92 11.08 -3.81 0.16
C ALA A 92 12.46 -3.99 -0.48
N PHE A 93 12.65 -3.58 -1.74
CA PHE A 93 13.96 -3.64 -2.39
C PHE A 93 15.02 -2.82 -1.65
N GLY A 94 14.72 -1.58 -1.28
CA GLY A 94 15.64 -0.72 -0.53
C GLY A 94 16.00 -1.33 0.83
N ASN A 95 15.02 -1.88 1.54
CA ASN A 95 15.23 -2.53 2.84
C ASN A 95 16.07 -3.81 2.70
N TRP A 96 15.76 -4.67 1.73
CA TRP A 96 16.56 -5.88 1.48
C TRP A 96 17.99 -5.54 1.06
N TRP A 97 18.18 -4.55 0.19
CA TRP A 97 19.50 -4.12 -0.26
C TRP A 97 20.35 -3.62 0.91
N THR A 98 19.79 -2.73 1.73
CA THR A 98 20.52 -2.13 2.86
C THR A 98 20.80 -3.12 3.97
N GLN A 99 19.98 -4.17 4.12
CA GLN A 99 20.11 -5.17 5.17
C GLN A 99 20.76 -6.48 4.73
N ALA A 100 21.00 -6.71 3.44
CA ALA A 100 21.47 -8.00 2.90
C ALA A 100 22.66 -8.59 3.66
N GLY A 101 23.69 -7.77 3.92
CA GLY A 101 24.88 -8.21 4.66
C GLY A 101 24.61 -8.58 6.11
N ASN A 102 23.63 -7.94 6.76
CA ASN A 102 23.27 -8.22 8.14
C ASN A 102 22.37 -9.46 8.24
N VAL A 103 21.46 -9.69 7.28
CA VAL A 103 20.64 -10.91 7.21
C VAL A 103 21.50 -12.16 7.17
N VAL A 104 22.59 -12.13 6.38
CA VAL A 104 23.52 -13.27 6.29
C VAL A 104 24.27 -13.52 7.61
N ARG A 105 24.60 -12.46 8.36
CA ARG A 105 25.35 -12.57 9.63
C ARG A 105 24.46 -12.94 10.82
N HIS A 106 23.22 -12.45 10.85
CA HIS A 106 22.31 -12.56 11.99
C HIS A 106 20.88 -12.89 11.53
N PRO A 107 20.64 -14.07 10.93
CA PRO A 107 19.36 -14.38 10.28
C PRO A 107 18.16 -14.41 11.23
N LEU A 108 18.37 -14.77 12.50
CA LEU A 108 17.28 -14.85 13.49
C LEU A 108 16.75 -13.47 13.90
N ASP A 109 17.58 -12.43 13.84
CA ASP A 109 17.16 -11.05 14.14
C ASP A 109 16.09 -10.56 13.15
N TYR A 110 16.07 -11.14 11.94
CA TYR A 110 15.11 -10.82 10.89
C TYR A 110 13.82 -11.65 10.97
N LEU A 111 13.66 -12.50 11.98
CA LEU A 111 12.38 -13.12 12.32
C LEU A 111 11.58 -12.27 13.32
N ALA A 112 12.15 -11.16 13.78
CA ALA A 112 11.46 -10.24 14.67
C ALA A 112 10.18 -9.67 14.01
N PRO A 113 9.15 -9.35 14.82
CA PRO A 113 7.89 -8.80 14.31
C PRO A 113 7.99 -7.34 13.85
N PHE A 114 9.20 -6.83 13.64
CA PHE A 114 9.51 -5.48 13.17
C PHE A 114 10.64 -5.54 12.13
N GLY A 115 10.70 -4.55 11.24
CA GLY A 115 11.72 -4.48 10.20
C GLY A 115 11.40 -5.33 8.97
N LEU A 116 12.36 -6.16 8.53
CA LEU A 116 12.36 -6.77 7.19
C LEU A 116 11.27 -7.84 6.97
N LEU A 117 10.89 -8.59 8.02
CA LEU A 117 9.86 -9.63 7.90
C LEU A 117 8.46 -9.03 7.65
N PRO A 118 7.95 -8.09 8.48
CA PRO A 118 6.66 -7.46 8.22
C PRO A 118 6.55 -6.80 6.84
N ILE A 119 7.56 -6.02 6.43
CA ILE A 119 7.55 -5.38 5.10
C ILE A 119 7.55 -6.41 3.97
N THR A 120 8.25 -7.54 4.13
CA THR A 120 8.26 -8.61 3.12
C THR A 120 6.89 -9.30 3.03
N LEU A 121 6.30 -9.66 4.17
CA LEU A 121 4.96 -10.27 4.20
C LEU A 121 3.90 -9.33 3.65
N PHE A 122 3.97 -8.04 4.00
CA PHE A 122 3.08 -7.02 3.47
C PHE A 122 3.28 -6.83 1.95
N GLY A 123 4.52 -6.81 1.48
CA GLY A 123 4.85 -6.78 0.06
C GLY A 123 4.26 -7.97 -0.70
N VAL A 124 4.44 -9.19 -0.20
CA VAL A 124 3.83 -10.40 -0.79
C VAL A 124 2.32 -10.26 -0.84
N PHE A 125 1.68 -9.81 0.24
CA PHE A 125 0.24 -9.59 0.29
C PHE A 125 -0.24 -8.57 -0.75
N VAL A 126 0.40 -7.40 -0.85
CA VAL A 126 0.04 -6.36 -1.82
C VAL A 126 0.25 -6.87 -3.24
N LEU A 127 1.37 -7.51 -3.55
CA LEU A 127 1.66 -8.02 -4.89
C LEU A 127 0.67 -9.12 -5.32
N ALA A 128 0.36 -10.05 -4.42
CA ALA A 128 -0.59 -11.13 -4.68
C ALA A 128 -2.02 -10.61 -4.90
N THR A 129 -2.37 -9.46 -4.31
CA THR A 129 -3.74 -8.93 -4.34
C THR A 129 -3.92 -7.72 -5.25
N ALA A 130 -2.84 -7.14 -5.80
CA ALA A 130 -2.88 -5.93 -6.62
C ALA A 130 -3.80 -6.06 -7.85
N ILE A 131 -3.63 -7.12 -8.64
CA ILE A 131 -4.46 -7.34 -9.84
C ILE A 131 -5.93 -7.64 -9.47
N PRO A 132 -6.23 -8.59 -8.54
CA PRO A 132 -7.60 -8.81 -8.09
C PRO A 132 -8.30 -7.56 -7.56
N LEU A 133 -7.59 -6.76 -6.74
CA LEU A 133 -8.14 -5.54 -6.18
C LEU A 133 -8.34 -4.48 -7.25
N HIS A 134 -7.40 -4.30 -8.18
CA HIS A 134 -7.57 -3.35 -9.29
C HIS A 134 -8.81 -3.70 -10.11
N ARG A 135 -8.98 -4.97 -10.49
CA ARG A 135 -10.16 -5.41 -11.26
C ARG A 135 -11.46 -5.14 -10.51
N ALA A 136 -11.49 -5.40 -9.20
CA ALA A 136 -12.66 -5.14 -8.38
C ALA A 136 -13.00 -3.64 -8.28
N LEU A 137 -12.00 -2.76 -8.25
CA LEU A 137 -12.19 -1.30 -8.18
C LEU A 137 -12.51 -0.67 -9.54
N ALA A 138 -12.07 -1.28 -10.64
CA ALA A 138 -12.32 -0.83 -12.01
C ALA A 138 -13.65 -1.35 -12.58
N ALA A 139 -14.27 -2.35 -11.93
CA ALA A 139 -15.52 -2.93 -12.40
C ALA A 139 -16.66 -1.88 -12.42
N PRO A 140 -17.42 -1.78 -13.53
CA PRO A 140 -18.61 -0.95 -13.56
C PRO A 140 -19.64 -1.42 -12.52
N PRO A 141 -20.51 -0.53 -12.02
CA PRO A 141 -21.68 -0.96 -11.26
C PRO A 141 -22.48 -1.94 -12.10
N SER A 142 -22.74 -3.14 -11.59
CA SER A 142 -23.56 -4.12 -12.30
C SER A 142 -24.94 -3.51 -12.62
N ALA A 143 -25.35 -3.55 -13.89
CA ALA A 143 -26.67 -3.12 -14.37
C ALA A 143 -27.83 -4.02 -13.88
N ALA A 144 -27.61 -4.81 -12.82
CA ALA A 144 -28.55 -5.80 -12.30
C ALA A 144 -29.69 -5.18 -11.45
N GLY A 145 -29.97 -3.89 -11.66
CA GLY A 145 -31.09 -3.18 -11.03
C GLY A 145 -31.92 -2.35 -12.02
N GLN A 146 -31.63 -2.41 -13.32
CA GLN A 146 -32.55 -1.86 -14.33
C GLN A 146 -33.67 -2.88 -14.54
N THR A 147 -34.79 -2.68 -13.85
CA THR A 147 -36.05 -3.33 -14.20
C THR A 147 -36.38 -3.00 -15.67
N PRO A 148 -36.96 -3.93 -16.44
CA PRO A 148 -37.26 -3.74 -17.87
C PRO A 148 -38.17 -2.53 -18.20
N GLU A 149 -38.75 -1.85 -17.22
CA GLU A 149 -39.65 -0.71 -17.41
C GLU A 149 -38.97 0.59 -17.89
N GLN A 150 -37.64 0.67 -17.95
CA GLN A 150 -36.94 1.89 -18.42
C GLN A 150 -36.49 1.84 -19.89
N LEU A 151 -36.99 0.87 -20.67
CA LEU A 151 -36.64 0.69 -22.08
C LEU A 151 -37.80 0.98 -23.06
N VAL A 152 -38.84 1.69 -22.62
CA VAL A 152 -39.96 2.14 -23.46
C VAL A 152 -40.01 3.66 -23.53
#